data_AF-A0A0B7AB60-F1
#
_entry.id   AF-A0A0B7AB60-F1
#
_cell.length_a   1.000
_cell.length_b   1.000
_cell.length_c   1.000
_cell.angle_alpha   90.00
_cell.angle_beta   90.00
_cell.angle_gamma   90.00
#
_symmetry.space_group_name_H-M   'P 1'
#
loop_
_entity.id
_entity.type
_entity.pdbx_description
1 polymer ?
#
loop_
_entity_poly.entity_id
_entity_poly.type
_entity_poly.pdbx_seq_one_letter_code
_entity_poly.pdbx_strand_id
1 'polypeptide(L)'
;MSEPEVPVKQHVFKAMQTMDTEALSVCSDADLRPVLPGLVRMALCAPLDGSVQGKQTRKNVLAILSRLEVVNSIVDMLSIDF
;
A
#
# COMPACT_ATOMS: atom_id res chain seq x y z
N MET A 1 23.49 10.89 4.98
CA MET A 1 23.34 9.42 5.07
C MET A 1 22.22 9.08 4.10
N SER A 2 22.57 8.61 2.90
CA SER A 2 21.58 8.30 1.87
C SER A 2 20.93 6.98 2.25
N GLU A 3 19.62 7.00 2.52
CA GLU A 3 18.83 5.77 2.65
C GLU A 3 19.04 4.93 1.38
N PRO A 4 19.32 3.63 1.48
CA PRO A 4 19.43 2.79 0.30
C PRO A 4 18.06 2.76 -0.38
N GLU A 5 17.94 3.39 -1.54
CA GLU A 5 16.77 3.25 -2.41
C GLU A 5 16.69 1.79 -2.84
N VAL A 6 15.95 0.98 -2.07
CA VAL A 6 15.74 -0.43 -2.39
C VAL A 6 14.96 -0.47 -3.71
N PRO A 7 15.53 -1.05 -4.78
CA PRO A 7 14.87 -1.06 -6.07
C PRO A 7 13.58 -1.86 -5.99
N VAL A 8 12.46 -1.25 -6.40
CA VAL A 8 11.16 -1.91 -6.44
C VAL A 8 11.22 -3.02 -7.48
N LYS A 9 10.90 -4.25 -7.08
CA LYS A 9 10.85 -5.37 -8.03
C LYS A 9 9.76 -5.14 -9.07
N GLN A 10 10.05 -5.50 -10.32
CA GLN A 10 9.14 -5.30 -11.45
C GLN A 10 7.73 -5.88 -11.19
N HIS A 11 7.63 -7.03 -10.53
CA HIS A 11 6.33 -7.63 -10.22
C HIS A 11 5.51 -6.81 -9.22
N VAL A 12 6.15 -6.18 -8.22
CA VAL A 12 5.49 -5.32 -7.24
C VAL A 12 4.99 -4.06 -7.93
N PHE A 13 5.83 -3.43 -8.76
CA PHE A 13 5.45 -2.24 -9.50
C PHE A 13 4.28 -2.51 -10.47
N LYS A 14 4.34 -3.64 -11.18
CA LYS A 14 3.26 -4.06 -12.07
C LYS A 14 1.95 -4.32 -11.31
N ALA A 15 2.04 -5.01 -10.17
CA ALA A 15 0.89 -5.26 -9.31
C ALA A 15 0.29 -3.96 -8.76
N MET A 16 1.11 -2.95 -8.42
CA MET A 16 0.60 -1.61 -8.08
C MET A 16 -0.10 -0.94 -9.25
N GLN A 17 0.48 -0.98 -10.46
CA GLN A 17 -0.13 -0.37 -11.65
C GLN A 17 -1.49 -0.99 -11.97
N THR A 18 -1.64 -2.30 -11.80
CA THR A 18 -2.89 -3.02 -12.05
C THR A 18 -3.80 -3.07 -10.82
N MET A 19 -3.42 -2.43 -9.71
CA MET A 19 -4.10 -2.55 -8.41
C MET A 19 -4.36 -4.01 -7.97
N ASP A 20 -3.43 -4.90 -8.34
CA ASP A 20 -3.49 -6.32 -8.01
C ASP A 20 -3.01 -6.53 -6.57
N THR A 21 -3.96 -6.37 -5.66
CA THR A 21 -3.73 -6.52 -4.22
C THR A 21 -3.45 -7.97 -3.79
N GLU A 22 -3.85 -8.97 -4.57
CA GLU A 22 -3.51 -10.38 -4.28
C GLU A 22 -2.03 -10.62 -4.53
N ALA A 23 -1.51 -10.14 -5.66
CA ALA A 23 -0.08 -10.20 -5.98
C ALA A 23 0.76 -9.41 -4.96
N LEU A 24 0.27 -8.28 -4.47
CA LEU A 24 0.95 -7.50 -3.42
C LEU A 24 0.92 -8.20 -2.06
N SER A 25 -0.14 -8.95 -1.74
CA SER A 25 -0.26 -9.67 -0.47
C SER A 25 0.73 -10.83 -0.33
N VAL A 26 1.15 -11.43 -1.45
CA VAL A 26 2.16 -12.49 -1.47
C VAL A 26 3.61 -11.96 -1.47
N CYS A 27 3.80 -10.65 -1.65
CA CYS A 27 5.14 -10.04 -1.64
C CYS A 27 5.72 -9.97 -0.22
N SER A 28 7.05 -9.98 -0.10
CA SER A 28 7.74 -9.85 1.18
C SER A 28 7.76 -8.41 1.68
N ASP A 29 7.89 -8.25 2.99
CA ASP A 29 7.84 -6.95 3.66
C ASP A 29 8.92 -5.98 3.18
N ALA A 30 10.12 -6.52 2.89
CA ALA A 30 11.23 -5.75 2.33
C ALA A 30 10.93 -5.16 0.95
N ASP A 31 10.15 -5.88 0.13
CA ASP A 31 9.75 -5.42 -1.21
C ASP A 31 8.57 -4.44 -1.14
N LEU A 32 7.74 -4.53 -0.09
CA LEU A 32 6.59 -3.67 0.13
C LEU A 32 6.96 -2.33 0.77
N ARG A 33 8.05 -2.25 1.55
CA ARG A 33 8.55 -1.00 2.16
C ARG A 33 8.68 0.19 1.18
N PRO A 34 9.34 0.08 0.01
CA PRO A 34 9.47 1.21 -0.91
C PRO A 34 8.14 1.62 -1.56
N VAL A 35 7.18 0.71 -1.65
CA VAL A 35 5.86 0.98 -2.25
C VAL A 35 4.77 1.31 -1.23
N LEU A 36 5.09 1.19 0.05
CA LEU A 36 4.25 1.49 1.20
C LEU A 36 3.57 2.85 1.11
N PRO A 37 4.26 3.98 0.83
CA PRO A 37 3.57 5.28 0.68
C PRO A 37 2.55 5.29 -0.48
N GLY A 38 2.81 4.53 -1.55
CA GLY A 38 1.88 4.38 -2.67
C GLY A 38 0.66 3.52 -2.32
N LEU A 39 0.87 2.46 -1.52
CA LEU A 39 -0.20 1.64 -0.95
C LEU A 39 -1.09 2.46 -0.02
N VAL A 40 -0.49 3.24 0.88
CA VAL A 40 -1.29 4.10 1.77
C VAL A 40 -2.07 5.14 0.96
N ARG A 41 -1.47 5.77 -0.06
CA ARG A 41 -2.21 6.65 -0.98
C ARG A 41 -3.38 5.94 -1.67
N MET A 42 -3.21 4.70 -2.12
CA MET A 42 -4.33 3.93 -2.69
C MET A 42 -5.44 3.70 -1.67
N ALA A 43 -5.11 3.36 -0.42
CA ALA A 43 -6.10 3.17 0.64
C ALA A 43 -6.85 4.48 1.00
N LEU A 44 -6.15 5.61 0.97
CA LEU A 44 -6.70 6.95 1.22
C LEU A 44 -7.52 7.51 0.06
N CYS A 45 -7.12 7.26 -1.20
CA CYS A 45 -7.87 7.71 -2.38
C CYS A 45 -9.05 6.78 -2.74
N ALA A 46 -9.02 5.50 -2.36
CA ALA A 46 -10.12 4.57 -2.60
C ALA A 46 -11.53 5.02 -2.11
N PRO A 47 -11.72 5.70 -0.95
CA PRO A 47 -13.02 6.25 -0.58
C PRO A 47 -13.55 7.35 -1.52
N LEU A 48 -12.68 8.01 -2.29
CA LEU A 48 -13.10 9.02 -3.28
C LEU A 48 -13.74 8.38 -4.52
N ASP A 49 -13.37 7.14 -4.83
CA ASP A 49 -13.85 6.44 -6.03
C ASP A 49 -15.27 5.89 -5.88
N GLY A 50 -15.78 5.69 -4.65
CA GLY A 50 -17.15 5.25 -4.36
C GLY A 50 -17.52 3.82 -4.85
N SER A 51 -16.74 3.26 -5.77
CA SER A 51 -16.95 1.96 -6.41
C SER A 51 -16.72 0.79 -5.45
N VAL A 52 -17.42 -0.32 -5.71
CA VAL A 52 -17.24 -1.58 -4.96
C VAL A 52 -15.81 -2.10 -5.07
N GLN A 53 -15.18 -1.93 -6.23
CA GLN A 53 -13.78 -2.29 -6.47
C GLN A 53 -12.83 -1.48 -5.59
N GLY A 54 -12.99 -0.15 -5.50
CA GLY A 54 -12.19 0.70 -4.62
C GLY A 54 -12.29 0.30 -3.14
N LYS A 55 -13.49 -0.06 -2.66
CA LYS A 55 -13.68 -0.58 -1.29
C LYS A 55 -12.95 -1.90 -1.05
N GLN A 56 -12.95 -2.81 -2.03
CA GLN A 56 -12.24 -4.08 -1.92
C GLN A 56 -10.73 -3.89 -1.98
N THR A 57 -10.23 -3.09 -2.92
CA THR A 57 -8.82 -2.69 -3.02
C THR A 57 -8.34 -2.09 -1.71
N ARG A 58 -9.10 -1.16 -1.12
CA ARG A 58 -8.79 -0.58 0.19
C ARG A 58 -8.67 -1.64 1.28
N LYS A 59 -9.63 -2.57 1.39
CA LYS A 59 -9.58 -3.64 2.39
C LYS A 59 -8.32 -4.49 2.24
N ASN A 60 -8.00 -4.87 1.01
CA ASN A 60 -6.84 -5.71 0.76
C ASN A 60 -5.53 -4.95 1.03
N VAL A 61 -5.42 -3.70 0.59
CA VAL A 61 -4.25 -2.85 0.89
C VAL A 61 -4.09 -2.62 2.39
N LEU A 62 -5.17 -2.33 3.12
CA LEU A 62 -5.13 -2.21 4.58
C LEU A 62 -4.71 -3.51 5.26
N ALA A 63 -5.15 -4.67 4.76
CA ALA A 63 -4.70 -5.97 5.27
C ALA A 63 -3.19 -6.18 5.07
N ILE A 64 -2.65 -5.77 3.91
CA ILE A 64 -1.21 -5.79 3.63
C ILE A 64 -0.45 -4.86 4.58
N LEU A 65 -0.91 -3.61 4.73
CA LEU A 65 -0.30 -2.64 5.63
C LEU A 65 -0.38 -3.07 7.11
N SER A 66 -1.47 -3.75 7.50
CA SER A 66 -1.63 -4.34 8.83
C SER A 66 -0.65 -5.49 9.07
N ARG A 67 -0.37 -6.30 8.03
CA ARG A 67 0.64 -7.38 8.10
C ARG A 67 2.05 -6.84 8.27
N LEU A 68 2.34 -5.70 7.64
CA LEU A 68 3.62 -5.00 7.68
C LEU A 68 3.90 -4.28 9.02
N GLU A 69 3.06 -4.47 10.05
CA GLU A 69 3.11 -3.78 11.35
C GLU A 69 3.08 -2.23 11.26
N VAL A 70 2.53 -1.69 10.16
CA VAL A 70 2.56 -0.25 9.87
C VAL A 70 1.38 0.48 10.49
N VAL A 71 0.75 -0.08 11.51
CA VAL A 71 -0.37 0.56 12.22
C VAL A 71 -0.01 1.97 12.69
N ASN A 72 1.25 2.20 13.09
CA ASN A 72 1.72 3.54 13.46
C ASN A 72 1.78 4.50 12.27
N SER A 73 2.29 4.10 11.10
CA SER A 73 2.32 5.01 9.94
C SER A 73 0.97 5.14 9.25
N ILE A 74 0.07 4.16 9.38
CA ILE A 74 -1.33 4.30 8.95
C ILE A 74 -2.03 5.35 9.81
N VAL A 75 -1.87 5.29 11.14
CA VAL A 75 -2.41 6.30 12.06
C VAL A 75 -1.79 7.66 11.76
N ASP A 76 -0.48 7.74 11.55
CA ASP A 76 0.20 9.00 11.21
C ASP A 76 -0.33 9.60 9.89
N MET A 77 -0.47 8.79 8.83
CA MET A 77 -1.00 9.25 7.54
C MET A 77 -2.50 9.56 7.57
N LEU A 78 -3.32 8.83 8.33
CA LEU A 78 -4.74 9.16 8.53
C LEU A 78 -4.93 10.36 9.45
N SER A 79 -4.02 10.58 10.40
CA SER A 79 -4.07 11.70 11.35
C SER A 79 -3.71 13.03 10.68
N ILE A 80 -3.12 13.01 9.48
CA ILE A 80 -2.88 14.20 8.64
C ILE A 80 -4.12 14.54 7.80
N ASP A 81 -5.04 13.59 7.58
CA ASP A 81 -6.26 13.76 6.76
C ASP A 81 -7.50 14.13 7.62
N PHE A 82 -7.30 14.76 8.79
CA PHE A 82 -8.36 15.25 9.70
C PHE A 82 -8.22 16.75 10.00
#